data_AF-A0A7Y2L1F8-F1
#
_entry.id   AF-A0A7Y2L1F8-F1
#
_cell.length_a   1.000
_cell.length_b   1.000
_cell.length_c   1.000
_cell.angle_alpha   90.00
_cell.angle_beta   90.00
_cell.angle_gamma   90.00
#
_symmetry.space_group_name_H-M   'P 1'
#
loop_
_entity.id
_entity.type
_entity.pdbx_description
1 polymer ?
#
loop_
_entity_poly.entity_id
_entity_poly.type
_entity_poly.pdbx_seq_one_letter_code
_entity_poly.pdbx_strand_id
1 'polypeptide(L)' 'SLTIDADPMGRMCLPEDVAASVLFLASDESRAINGIELRIDSGQFVMSI' A
#
# COMPACT_ATOMS: atom_id res chain seq x y z
N SER A 1 -19.75 -8.33 8.77
CA SER A 1 -18.55 -8.89 8.11
C SER A 1 -17.71 -7.68 7.72
N LEU A 2 -16.40 -7.64 7.97
CA LEU A 2 -15.51 -6.57 7.48
C LEU A 2 -15.29 -6.84 5.98
N THR A 3 -16.39 -6.74 5.22
CA THR A 3 -16.53 -7.41 3.94
C THR A 3 -15.64 -6.72 2.91
N ILE A 4 -14.90 -7.56 2.19
CA ILE A 4 -14.04 -7.24 1.03
C ILE A 4 -14.76 -6.40 -0.04
N ASP A 5 -16.09 -6.29 0.04
CA ASP A 5 -16.95 -5.53 -0.87
C ASP A 5 -16.65 -4.01 -0.91
N ALA A 6 -16.01 -3.45 0.12
CA ALA A 6 -15.55 -2.05 0.13
C ALA A 6 -14.08 -1.88 -0.29
N ASP A 7 -13.39 -2.96 -0.65
CA ASP A 7 -12.00 -2.91 -1.07
C ASP A 7 -11.88 -2.36 -2.50
N PRO A 8 -11.20 -1.21 -2.70
CA PRO A 8 -11.06 -0.62 -4.03
C PRO A 8 -10.37 -1.54 -5.04
N MET A 9 -9.54 -2.46 -4.55
CA MET A 9 -8.84 -3.45 -5.35
C MET A 9 -9.49 -4.85 -5.24
N GLY A 10 -10.60 -4.98 -4.51
CA GLY A 10 -11.31 -6.24 -4.29
C GLY A 10 -10.49 -7.30 -3.56
N ARG A 11 -9.39 -6.92 -2.90
CA ARG A 11 -8.49 -7.84 -2.20
C ARG A 11 -7.84 -7.19 -0.98
N MET A 12 -7.71 -7.98 0.10
CA MET A 12 -6.90 -7.53 1.23
C MET A 12 -5.44 -7.31 0.82
N CYS A 13 -4.83 -6.29 1.43
CA CYS A 13 -3.39 -6.13 1.42
C CYS A 13 -2.73 -7.34 2.08
N LEU A 14 -1.74 -7.90 1.40
CA LEU A 14 -0.97 -9.05 1.88
C LEU A 14 0.37 -8.59 2.45
N PRO A 15 0.99 -9.36 3.37
CA PRO A 15 2.32 -9.04 3.89
C PRO A 15 3.37 -8.82 2.79
N GLU A 16 3.25 -9.52 1.66
CA GLU A 16 4.14 -9.42 0.52
C GLU A 16 4.05 -8.06 -0.20
N ASP A 17 2.88 -7.41 -0.18
CA ASP A 17 2.72 -6.06 -0.75
C ASP A 17 3.55 -5.03 0.03
N VAL A 18 3.58 -5.17 1.37
CA VAL A 18 4.44 -4.34 2.24
C VAL A 18 5.91 -4.65 2.00
N ALA A 19 6.29 -5.93 1.95
CA ALA A 19 7.67 -6.34 1.72
C ALA A 19 8.21 -5.83 0.37
N ALA A 20 7.41 -5.90 -0.69
CA ALA A 20 7.78 -5.37 -2.00
C ALA A 20 7.96 -3.84 -1.99
N SER A 21 7.10 -3.13 -1.25
CA SER A 21 7.20 -1.67 -1.09
C SER A 21 8.48 -1.28 -0.34
N VAL A 22 8.84 -2.03 0.70
CA VAL A 22 10.10 -1.86 1.43
C VAL A 22 11.31 -2.17 0.53
N LEU A 23 11.24 -3.25 -0.26
CA LEU A 23 12.30 -3.59 -1.21
C LEU A 23 12.53 -2.47 -2.24
N PHE A 24 11.46 -1.87 -2.77
CA PHE A 24 11.55 -0.70 -3.62
C PHE A 24 12.21 0.50 -2.91
N LEU A 25 11.79 0.81 -1.68
CA LEU A 25 12.38 1.92 -0.90
C LEU A 25 13.85 1.67 -0.51
N ALA A 26 14.29 0.41 -0.47
CA ALA A 26 15.68 0.05 -0.22
C ALA A 26 16.56 0.09 -1.49
N SER A 27 15.96 0.25 -2.67
CA SER A 27 16.62 0.20 -3.96
C SER A 27 17.02 1.58 -4.48
N ASP A 28 17.99 1.64 -5.40
CA ASP A 28 18.49 2.88 -6.01
C ASP A 28 17.40 3.61 -6.82
N GLU A 29 16.39 2.87 -7.29
CA GLU A 29 15.23 3.36 -8.02
C GLU A 29 14.42 4.38 -7.20
N SER A 30 14.52 4.32 -5.87
CA SER A 30 13.81 5.22 -4.95
C SER A 30 14.66 6.35 -4.39
N ARG A 31 15.90 6.58 -4.89
CA ARG A 31 16.88 7.51 -4.29
C ARG A 31 16.42 8.95 -4.01
N ALA A 32 15.37 9.40 -4.71
CA ALA A 32 14.81 10.75 -4.57
C ALA A 32 13.51 10.80 -3.74
N ILE A 33 13.09 9.67 -3.16
CA ILE A 33 11.85 9.53 -2.39
C ILE A 33 12.23 9.46 -0.91
N ASN A 34 11.90 10.51 -0.16
CA ASN A 34 12.11 10.59 1.28
C ASN A 34 11.04 11.46 1.95
N GLY A 35 10.88 11.30 3.27
CA GLY A 35 9.99 12.14 4.08
C GLY A 35 8.48 11.93 3.84
N ILE A 36 8.10 10.87 3.12
CA ILE A 36 6.70 10.54 2.82
C ILE A 36 6.14 9.47 3.74
N GLU A 37 4.82 9.48 3.92
CA GLU A 37 4.06 8.32 4.37
C GLU A 37 3.60 7.53 3.14
N LEU A 38 4.17 6.34 2.91
CA LEU A 38 3.76 5.45 1.83
C LEU A 38 2.73 4.45 2.37
N ARG A 39 1.47 4.62 1.98
CA ARG A 39 0.34 3.81 2.44
C ARG A 39 0.10 2.62 1.52
N ILE A 40 0.11 1.41 2.09
CA ILE A 40 -0.11 0.14 1.39
C ILE A 40 -1.39 -0.49 1.92
N ASP A 41 -2.54 -0.04 1.44
CA ASP A 41 -3.84 -0.34 2.03
C ASP A 41 -4.92 -0.69 0.99
N SER A 42 -4.55 -1.08 -0.23
CA SER A 42 -5.49 -1.29 -1.34
C SER A 42 -6.39 -0.07 -1.68
N GLY A 43 -6.01 1.15 -1.27
CA GLY A 43 -6.76 2.39 -1.56
C GLY A 43 -7.86 2.72 -0.55
N GLN A 44 -7.94 1.99 0.56
CA GLN A 44 -8.99 2.12 1.59
C GLN A 44 -9.08 3.54 2.16
N PHE A 45 -7.95 4.25 2.28
CA PHE A 45 -7.94 5.64 2.74
C PHE A 45 -8.82 6.56 1.89
N VAL A 46 -8.76 6.41 0.58
CA VAL A 46 -9.42 7.30 -0.38
C VAL A 46 -10.91 6.97 -0.51
N MET A 47 -11.31 5.72 -0.27
CA MET A 47 -12.73 5.36 -0.24
C MET A 47 -13.43 5.69 1.08
N SER A 48 -12.69 6.00 2.14
CA SER A 48 -13.25 6.36 3.45
C SER A 48 -13.77 7.81 3.51
N ILE A 49 -13.75 8.56 2.41
CA ILE A 49 -14.32 9.92 2.29
C ILE A 49 -15.70 9.93 1.65
#